data_AF-A0A5I5V520-F1
#
_entry.id   AF-A0A5I5V520-F1
#
_cell.length_a   1.000
_cell.length_b   1.000
_cell.length_c   1.000
_cell.angle_alpha   90.00
_cell.angle_beta   90.00
_cell.angle_gamma   90.00
#
_symmetry.space_group_name_H-M   'P 1'
#
loop_
_entity.id
_entity.type
_entity.pdbx_description
1 polymer ?
#
loop_
_entity_poly.entity_id
_entity_poly.type
_entity_poly.pdbx_seq_one_letter_code
_entity_poly.pdbx_strand_id
1 'polypeptide(L)'
;MANTITADEIREHFSQAMSAMYQQEVPQYGTLLELVADVNLAVLENNPKLHEQLANADELARLNVERHGAIRVGTAEELSTLRRIFAIMGMYPVSYYDLSQAGVPVHSTAFRPIDEASLSRNPFRMFTSLLRLELIENAALRQRAAEILSQRDIFTSRCRQLLDEYDEQGGFSAAQAEAFVRETLETFRWHRQATVDEETYRDLHREHRLIADVVCFPGCHINHLTPRTLDIDRVQAMMPECGITPKILIEGPPRREVPILLRQTSFKALEEQVLFVDEKQGTHTARFGEIEQRGVALTPKGRRLYDELLHKAGTGKDNFTHQLHLQEVFNAFPDSEFLLRQQGLAWFRYRLTPSGEAHRQAIHPGDDQQPLIERGWVIAQPITYEDFLPVSAAGIFQSNLGNETLARSHGNASRDAFEQALGCAVRDEFSLYQEAEERSKRRCGLL
;
A
#
# COMPACT_ATOMS: atom_id res chain seq x y z
N MET A 1 -35.05 12.17 6.75
CA MET A 1 -33.61 12.37 6.49
C MET A 1 -33.13 11.07 5.86
N ALA A 2 -32.69 11.09 4.61
CA ALA A 2 -32.23 9.87 3.95
C ALA A 2 -31.00 9.35 4.73
N ASN A 3 -30.98 8.05 5.06
CA ASN A 3 -29.84 7.41 5.71
C ASN A 3 -28.66 7.42 4.72
N THR A 4 -27.85 8.47 4.79
CA THR A 4 -26.61 8.60 4.01
C THR A 4 -25.58 7.63 4.55
N ILE A 5 -24.95 6.86 3.67
CA ILE A 5 -23.90 5.92 4.02
C ILE A 5 -22.58 6.67 4.27
N THR A 6 -21.75 6.20 5.20
CA THR A 6 -20.46 6.81 5.50
C THR A 6 -19.40 6.41 4.46
N ALA A 7 -18.39 7.26 4.26
CA ALA A 7 -17.26 6.95 3.38
C ALA A 7 -16.53 5.65 3.78
N ASP A 8 -16.47 5.36 5.09
CA ASP A 8 -15.85 4.16 5.64
C ASP A 8 -16.62 2.89 5.27
N GLU A 9 -17.95 2.94 5.26
CA GLU A 9 -18.79 1.84 4.79
C GLU A 9 -18.64 1.60 3.28
N ILE A 10 -18.57 2.67 2.48
CA ILE A 10 -18.33 2.54 1.03
C ILE A 10 -16.96 1.89 0.77
N ARG A 11 -15.92 2.33 1.48
CA ARG A 11 -14.56 1.77 1.38
C ARG A 11 -14.52 0.30 1.78
N GLU A 12 -15.22 -0.07 2.85
CA GLU A 12 -15.33 -1.45 3.31
C GLU A 12 -15.99 -2.34 2.24
N HIS A 13 -17.13 -1.92 1.69
CA HIS A 13 -17.80 -2.63 0.60
C HIS A 13 -16.92 -2.73 -0.65
N PHE A 14 -16.23 -1.65 -1.02
CA PHE A 14 -15.32 -1.64 -2.15
C PHE A 14 -14.15 -2.61 -1.98
N SER A 15 -13.49 -2.59 -0.81
CA SER A 15 -12.38 -3.49 -0.48
C SER A 15 -12.80 -4.96 -0.53
N GLN A 16 -13.99 -5.29 0.00
CA GLN A 16 -14.54 -6.64 -0.04
C GLN A 16 -14.88 -7.06 -1.48
N ALA A 17 -15.55 -6.21 -2.25
CA ALA A 17 -15.90 -6.48 -3.64
C ALA A 17 -14.65 -6.67 -4.51
N MET A 18 -13.62 -5.85 -4.29
CA MET A 18 -12.32 -5.97 -4.94
C MET A 18 -11.62 -7.29 -4.58
N SER A 19 -11.63 -7.67 -3.31
CA SER A 19 -11.08 -8.95 -2.85
C SER A 19 -11.79 -10.14 -3.49
N ALA A 20 -13.12 -10.11 -3.57
CA ALA A 20 -13.92 -11.17 -4.18
C ALA A 20 -13.67 -11.27 -5.69
N MET A 21 -13.60 -10.13 -6.40
CA MET A 21 -13.24 -10.10 -7.82
C MET A 21 -11.84 -10.67 -8.03
N TYR A 22 -10.85 -10.20 -7.26
CA TYR A 22 -9.46 -10.64 -7.43
C TYR A 22 -9.28 -12.12 -7.11
N GLN A 23 -10.00 -12.67 -6.13
CA GLN A 23 -10.01 -14.10 -5.85
C GLN A 23 -10.58 -14.95 -7.00
N GLN A 24 -11.60 -14.45 -7.70
CA GLN A 24 -12.15 -15.11 -8.89
C GLN A 24 -11.19 -15.04 -10.07
N GLU A 25 -10.50 -13.92 -10.25
CA GLU A 25 -9.50 -13.73 -11.31
C GLU A 25 -8.21 -14.52 -11.04
N VAL A 26 -7.78 -14.60 -9.79
CA VAL A 26 -6.49 -15.18 -9.36
C VAL A 26 -6.70 -16.17 -8.22
N PRO A 27 -6.96 -17.47 -8.49
CA PRO A 27 -7.29 -18.45 -7.45
C PRO A 27 -6.23 -18.60 -6.34
N GLN A 28 -4.93 -18.45 -6.64
CA GLN A 28 -3.89 -18.51 -5.61
C GLN A 28 -4.00 -17.40 -4.56
N TYR A 29 -4.69 -16.29 -4.86
CA TYR A 29 -5.00 -15.27 -3.86
C TYR A 29 -5.92 -15.81 -2.77
N GLY A 30 -6.91 -16.64 -3.13
CA GLY A 30 -7.78 -17.30 -2.15
C GLY A 30 -6.99 -18.22 -1.23
N THR A 31 -6.10 -19.04 -1.80
CA THR A 31 -5.19 -19.91 -1.03
C THR A 31 -4.28 -19.10 -0.10
N LEU A 32 -3.78 -17.94 -0.55
CA LEU A 32 -2.99 -17.04 0.30
C LEU A 32 -3.80 -16.49 1.48
N LEU A 33 -5.07 -16.11 1.27
CA LEU A 33 -5.91 -15.60 2.35
C LEU A 33 -6.15 -16.65 3.44
N GLU A 34 -6.39 -17.90 3.07
CA GLU A 34 -6.54 -19.03 4.00
C GLU A 34 -5.24 -19.23 4.81
N LEU A 35 -4.09 -19.29 4.13
CA LEU A 35 -2.79 -19.44 4.78
C LEU A 35 -2.51 -18.29 5.77
N VAL A 36 -2.81 -17.04 5.39
CA VAL A 36 -2.62 -15.87 6.25
C VAL A 36 -3.53 -15.93 7.48
N ALA A 37 -4.78 -16.38 7.32
CA ALA A 37 -5.70 -16.54 8.43
C ALA A 37 -5.17 -17.58 9.45
N ASP A 38 -4.69 -18.73 8.97
CA ASP A 38 -4.12 -19.78 9.81
C ASP A 38 -2.86 -19.31 10.54
N VAL A 39 -1.94 -18.62 9.85
CA VAL A 39 -0.72 -18.09 10.47
C VAL A 39 -1.05 -17.02 11.50
N ASN A 40 -1.95 -16.08 11.19
CA ASN A 40 -2.33 -15.03 12.13
C ASN A 40 -2.98 -15.61 13.38
N LEU A 41 -3.88 -16.60 13.22
CA LEU A 41 -4.49 -17.30 14.35
C LEU A 41 -3.43 -17.97 15.22
N ALA A 42 -2.51 -18.72 14.61
CA ALA A 42 -1.43 -19.39 15.34
C ALA A 42 -0.51 -18.40 16.08
N VAL A 43 -0.19 -17.26 15.48
CA VAL A 43 0.61 -16.21 16.15
C VAL A 43 -0.12 -15.66 17.37
N LEU A 44 -1.42 -15.38 17.25
CA LEU A 44 -2.24 -14.85 18.35
C LEU A 44 -2.41 -15.86 19.48
N GLU A 45 -2.63 -17.15 19.17
CA GLU A 45 -2.73 -18.23 20.15
C GLU A 45 -1.41 -18.44 20.92
N ASN A 46 -0.27 -18.34 20.24
CA ASN A 46 1.04 -18.54 20.83
C ASN A 46 1.64 -17.27 21.48
N ASN A 47 1.01 -16.11 21.30
CA ASN A 47 1.45 -14.84 21.88
C ASN A 47 0.29 -14.06 22.53
N PRO A 48 -0.14 -14.44 23.75
CA PRO A 48 -1.24 -13.79 24.46
C PRO A 48 -1.03 -12.29 24.71
N LYS A 49 0.23 -11.86 24.88
CA LYS A 49 0.58 -10.45 25.06
C LYS A 49 0.28 -9.64 23.80
N LEU A 50 0.67 -10.15 22.63
CA LEU A 50 0.37 -9.51 21.35
C LEU A 50 -1.14 -9.46 21.10
N HIS A 51 -1.86 -10.54 21.41
CA HIS A 51 -3.32 -10.56 21.31
C HIS A 51 -3.96 -9.47 22.17
N GLU A 52 -3.56 -9.35 23.43
CA GLU A 52 -4.05 -8.28 24.33
C GLU A 52 -3.68 -6.88 23.83
N GLN A 53 -2.48 -6.69 23.29
CA GLN A 53 -2.03 -5.41 22.73
C GLN A 53 -2.89 -4.99 21.53
N LEU A 54 -3.15 -5.90 20.58
CA LEU A 54 -3.97 -5.63 19.39
C LEU A 54 -5.44 -5.45 19.75
N ALA A 55 -5.98 -6.22 20.69
CA ALA A 55 -7.35 -6.07 21.18
C ALA A 55 -7.55 -4.68 21.79
N ASN A 56 -6.61 -4.26 22.64
CA ASN A 56 -6.65 -2.97 23.31
C ASN A 56 -6.39 -1.77 22.38
N ALA A 57 -5.89 -2.00 21.17
CA ALA A 57 -5.64 -0.97 20.16
C ALA A 57 -6.74 -0.93 19.08
N ASP A 58 -7.81 -1.73 19.22
CA ASP A 58 -8.83 -1.96 18.20
C ASP A 58 -8.24 -2.42 16.84
N GLU A 59 -7.07 -3.09 16.87
CA GLU A 59 -6.38 -3.54 15.67
C GLU A 59 -6.74 -4.98 15.24
N LEU A 60 -7.35 -5.78 16.13
CA LEU A 60 -7.81 -7.13 15.79
C LEU A 60 -8.91 -7.13 14.73
N ALA A 61 -9.85 -6.19 14.80
CA ALA A 61 -10.96 -6.09 13.85
C ALA A 61 -10.48 -5.78 12.43
N ARG A 62 -9.51 -4.85 12.29
CA ARG A 62 -8.93 -4.51 10.98
C ARG A 62 -8.08 -5.63 10.40
N LEU A 63 -7.36 -6.42 11.20
CA LEU A 63 -6.38 -7.41 10.70
C LEU A 63 -6.97 -8.36 9.64
N ASN A 64 -8.21 -8.82 9.83
CA ASN A 64 -8.87 -9.77 8.91
C ASN A 64 -9.35 -9.14 7.59
N VAL A 65 -9.54 -7.82 7.58
CA VAL A 65 -10.01 -7.09 6.39
C VAL A 65 -8.90 -6.28 5.73
N GLU A 66 -7.76 -6.16 6.40
CA GLU A 66 -6.65 -5.32 6.03
C GLU A 66 -5.97 -5.77 4.73
N ARG A 67 -6.05 -4.90 3.73
CA ARG A 67 -5.51 -5.12 2.39
C ARG A 67 -4.89 -3.85 1.83
N HIS A 68 -4.02 -4.00 0.84
CA HIS A 68 -3.73 -2.93 -0.10
C HIS A 68 -3.79 -3.44 -1.53
N GLY A 69 -4.21 -2.59 -2.47
CA GLY A 69 -4.12 -2.87 -3.91
C GLY A 69 -3.09 -1.96 -4.58
N ALA A 70 -2.64 -2.36 -5.76
CA ALA A 70 -1.77 -1.55 -6.60
C ALA A 70 -2.31 -1.45 -8.05
N ILE A 71 -2.38 -0.24 -8.59
CA ILE A 71 -2.86 0.05 -9.94
C ILE A 71 -1.90 1.02 -10.65
N ARG A 72 -2.01 1.05 -11.99
CA ARG A 72 -1.21 1.93 -12.85
C ARG A 72 -2.13 2.62 -13.84
N VAL A 73 -1.97 3.93 -13.99
CA VAL A 73 -2.71 4.76 -14.95
C VAL A 73 -1.75 5.42 -15.93
N GLY A 74 -2.27 5.73 -17.12
CA GLY A 74 -1.52 6.27 -18.24
C GLY A 74 -1.59 7.79 -18.36
N THR A 75 -2.63 8.44 -17.81
CA THR A 75 -2.84 9.88 -18.01
C THR A 75 -3.13 10.65 -16.71
N ALA A 76 -2.88 11.96 -16.74
CA ALA A 76 -3.22 12.86 -15.65
C ALA A 76 -4.74 12.92 -15.38
N GLU A 77 -5.57 12.85 -16.43
CA GLU A 77 -7.03 12.84 -16.29
C GLU A 77 -7.51 11.58 -15.56
N GLU A 78 -6.94 10.42 -15.89
CA GLU A 78 -7.21 9.16 -15.19
C GLU A 78 -6.85 9.27 -13.70
N LEU A 79 -5.66 9.81 -13.38
CA LEU A 79 -5.22 9.99 -11.99
C LEU A 79 -6.12 10.96 -11.20
N SER A 80 -6.47 12.11 -11.78
CA SER A 80 -7.34 13.10 -11.13
C SER A 80 -8.77 12.58 -10.93
N THR A 81 -9.28 11.77 -11.86
CA THR A 81 -10.59 11.12 -11.72
C THR A 81 -10.57 10.04 -10.63
N LEU A 82 -9.51 9.22 -10.56
CA LEU A 82 -9.32 8.27 -9.47
C LEU A 82 -9.24 8.96 -8.10
N ARG A 83 -8.61 10.13 -8.00
CA ARG A 83 -8.63 10.93 -6.77
C ARG A 83 -10.07 11.26 -6.33
N ARG A 84 -10.96 11.65 -7.26
CA ARG A 84 -12.39 11.90 -6.94
C ARG A 84 -13.07 10.62 -6.43
N ILE A 85 -12.87 9.51 -7.13
CA ILE A 85 -13.41 8.19 -6.75
C ILE A 85 -12.94 7.79 -5.33
N PHE A 86 -11.65 7.89 -5.06
CA PHE A 86 -11.07 7.55 -3.76
C PHE A 86 -11.52 8.50 -2.64
N ALA A 87 -11.74 9.78 -2.94
CA ALA A 87 -12.24 10.73 -1.95
C ALA A 87 -13.65 10.39 -1.43
N ILE A 88 -14.54 9.87 -2.29
CA ILE A 88 -15.87 9.35 -1.87
C ILE A 88 -15.74 8.23 -0.84
N MET A 89 -14.69 7.43 -0.95
CA MET A 89 -14.34 6.34 -0.03
C MET A 89 -13.48 6.81 1.15
N GLY A 90 -13.32 8.12 1.37
CA GLY A 90 -12.54 8.67 2.47
C GLY A 90 -11.03 8.39 2.35
N MET A 91 -10.55 8.17 1.13
CA MET A 91 -9.16 7.86 0.83
C MET A 91 -8.49 9.07 0.15
N TYR A 92 -7.36 9.49 0.71
CA TYR A 92 -6.65 10.70 0.29
C TYR A 92 -5.24 10.35 -0.19
N PRO A 93 -4.67 11.12 -1.13
CA PRO A 93 -3.31 10.90 -1.60
C PRO A 93 -2.30 11.25 -0.49
N VAL A 94 -1.56 10.26 -0.03
CA VAL A 94 -0.53 10.38 1.00
C VAL A 94 0.81 9.94 0.42
N SER A 95 1.84 10.74 0.72
CA SER A 95 3.21 10.58 0.26
C SER A 95 3.39 10.65 -1.26
N TYR A 96 4.64 10.76 -1.68
CA TYR A 96 5.06 10.78 -3.07
C TYR A 96 6.22 9.82 -3.29
N TYR A 97 6.10 8.97 -4.30
CA TYR A 97 7.08 7.94 -4.62
C TYR A 97 7.58 8.13 -6.06
N ASP A 98 8.88 8.45 -6.24
CA ASP A 98 9.49 8.54 -7.56
C ASP A 98 10.24 7.24 -7.89
N LEU A 99 9.61 6.35 -8.66
CA LEU A 99 10.20 5.05 -9.02
C LEU A 99 11.15 5.16 -10.22
N SER A 100 11.25 6.34 -10.86
CA SER A 100 12.22 6.56 -11.94
C SER A 100 13.67 6.44 -11.47
N GLN A 101 13.90 6.67 -10.17
CA GLN A 101 15.19 6.45 -9.51
C GLN A 101 15.67 5.01 -9.61
N ALA A 102 14.74 4.07 -9.74
CA ALA A 102 15.00 2.65 -9.94
C ALA A 102 14.77 2.20 -11.39
N GLY A 103 14.75 3.11 -12.35
CA GLY A 103 14.58 2.78 -13.76
C GLY A 103 13.16 2.37 -14.18
N VAL A 104 12.16 2.54 -13.29
CA VAL A 104 10.76 2.28 -13.62
C VAL A 104 10.11 3.61 -14.05
N PRO A 105 9.46 3.71 -15.23
CA PRO A 105 9.02 5.00 -15.78
C PRO A 105 7.71 5.51 -15.15
N VAL A 106 7.60 5.51 -13.82
CA VAL A 106 6.42 5.94 -13.08
C VAL A 106 6.77 6.75 -11.84
N HIS A 107 5.79 7.51 -11.38
CA HIS A 107 5.75 8.12 -10.06
C HIS A 107 4.35 7.91 -9.45
N SER A 108 4.24 7.91 -8.13
CA SER A 108 3.08 7.33 -7.44
C SER A 108 2.70 8.06 -6.14
N THR A 109 1.50 7.77 -5.66
CA THR A 109 1.01 8.11 -4.32
C THR A 109 0.17 6.94 -3.76
N ALA A 110 -0.10 6.96 -2.46
CA ALA A 110 -1.01 6.02 -1.83
C ALA A 110 -2.33 6.70 -1.47
N PHE A 111 -3.44 6.25 -2.04
CA PHE A 111 -4.77 6.66 -1.58
C PHE A 111 -5.16 5.85 -0.36
N ARG A 112 -5.39 6.51 0.78
CA ARG A 112 -5.77 5.84 2.03
C ARG A 112 -6.53 6.73 3.01
N PRO A 113 -7.23 6.14 4.00
CA PRO A 113 -7.75 6.90 5.13
C PRO A 113 -6.62 7.51 5.94
N ILE A 114 -6.93 8.63 6.59
CA ILE A 114 -5.99 9.39 7.42
C ILE A 114 -6.48 9.56 8.86
N ASP A 115 -7.78 9.36 9.11
CA ASP A 115 -8.31 9.38 10.46
C ASP A 115 -8.11 8.03 11.15
N GLU A 116 -7.84 8.11 12.45
CA GLU A 116 -7.59 6.98 13.33
C GLU A 116 -8.78 6.01 13.38
N ALA A 117 -10.01 6.51 13.52
CA ALA A 117 -11.20 5.66 13.57
C ALA A 117 -11.47 4.98 12.22
N SER A 118 -11.26 5.72 11.12
CA SER A 118 -11.40 5.19 9.77
C SER A 118 -10.36 4.10 9.45
N LEU A 119 -9.11 4.25 9.90
CA LEU A 119 -8.06 3.24 9.78
C LEU A 119 -8.34 2.00 10.64
N SER A 120 -8.79 2.19 11.89
CA SER A 120 -9.16 1.07 12.77
C SER A 120 -10.35 0.27 12.25
N ARG A 121 -11.27 0.90 11.52
CA ARG A 121 -12.41 0.21 10.91
C ARG A 121 -12.01 -0.55 9.64
N ASN A 122 -11.44 0.15 8.66
CA ASN A 122 -11.01 -0.44 7.41
C ASN A 122 -9.84 0.36 6.82
N PRO A 123 -8.61 -0.15 6.90
CA PRO A 123 -7.40 0.56 6.49
C PRO A 123 -7.07 0.35 5.00
N PHE A 124 -8.05 0.05 4.15
CA PHE A 124 -7.78 -0.23 2.74
C PHE A 124 -6.99 0.90 2.05
N ARG A 125 -5.93 0.53 1.33
CA ARG A 125 -5.02 1.45 0.63
C ARG A 125 -4.90 1.08 -0.85
N MET A 126 -4.75 2.09 -1.70
CA MET A 126 -4.48 1.89 -3.13
C MET A 126 -3.20 2.63 -3.54
N PHE A 127 -2.14 1.88 -3.81
CA PHE A 127 -0.93 2.41 -4.41
C PHE A 127 -1.18 2.69 -5.90
N THR A 128 -1.13 3.95 -6.30
CA THR A 128 -1.51 4.37 -7.65
C THR A 128 -0.33 5.04 -8.33
N SER A 129 0.13 4.43 -9.42
CA SER A 129 1.24 4.91 -10.22
C SER A 129 0.76 5.58 -11.50
N LEU A 130 1.33 6.73 -11.84
CA LEU A 130 1.15 7.39 -13.13
C LEU A 130 2.36 7.11 -14.04
N LEU A 131 2.09 6.64 -15.25
CA LEU A 131 3.09 6.45 -16.30
C LEU A 131 3.65 7.79 -16.77
N ARG A 132 4.98 7.88 -16.84
CA ARG A 132 5.72 9.05 -17.32
C ARG A 132 6.17 8.84 -18.76
N LEU A 133 5.31 9.21 -19.71
CA LEU A 133 5.57 9.02 -21.15
C LEU A 133 6.86 9.74 -21.60
N GLU A 134 7.23 10.84 -20.95
CA GLU A 134 8.47 11.57 -21.26
C GLU A 134 9.75 10.77 -20.99
N LEU A 135 9.66 9.66 -20.24
CA LEU A 135 10.75 8.72 -19.99
C LEU A 135 10.88 7.61 -21.05
N ILE A 136 9.95 7.50 -22.00
CA ILE A 136 10.02 6.57 -23.15
C ILE A 136 10.99 7.13 -24.18
N GLU A 137 12.14 6.49 -24.44
CA GLU A 137 13.21 7.08 -25.25
C GLU A 137 12.84 7.21 -26.72
N ASN A 138 12.20 6.18 -27.26
CA ASN A 138 11.77 6.17 -28.65
C ASN A 138 10.59 7.14 -28.84
N ALA A 139 10.84 8.27 -29.52
CA ALA A 139 9.86 9.32 -29.76
C ALA A 139 8.61 8.84 -30.54
N ALA A 140 8.79 7.94 -31.52
CA ALA A 140 7.65 7.40 -32.28
C ALA A 140 6.79 6.48 -31.39
N LEU A 141 7.43 5.65 -30.57
CA LEU A 141 6.74 4.77 -29.62
C LEU A 141 6.03 5.56 -28.51
N ARG A 142 6.66 6.63 -28.02
CA ARG A 142 6.07 7.57 -27.06
C ARG A 142 4.81 8.22 -27.63
N GLN A 143 4.87 8.71 -28.86
CA GLN A 143 3.72 9.31 -29.53
C GLN A 143 2.61 8.28 -29.72
N ARG A 144 2.95 7.05 -30.13
CA ARG A 144 2.00 5.95 -30.27
C ARG A 144 1.32 5.61 -28.95
N ALA A 145 2.07 5.53 -27.85
CA ALA A 145 1.52 5.29 -26.52
C ALA A 145 0.55 6.41 -26.09
N ALA A 146 0.90 7.67 -26.34
CA ALA A 146 0.03 8.81 -26.05
C ALA A 146 -1.28 8.75 -26.84
N GLU A 147 -1.23 8.38 -28.12
CA GLU A 147 -2.42 8.21 -28.97
C GLU A 147 -3.35 7.13 -28.45
N ILE A 148 -2.82 5.96 -28.12
CA ILE A 148 -3.61 4.83 -27.58
C ILE A 148 -4.28 5.24 -26.27
N LEU A 149 -3.54 5.85 -25.35
CA LEU A 149 -4.06 6.31 -24.06
C LEU A 149 -5.13 7.41 -24.22
N SER A 150 -5.01 8.28 -25.22
CA SER A 150 -6.00 9.34 -25.47
C SER A 150 -7.34 8.84 -26.00
N GLN A 151 -7.41 7.60 -26.49
CA GLN A 151 -8.59 7.03 -27.13
C GLN A 151 -9.45 6.17 -26.19
N ARG A 152 -8.97 5.88 -24.97
CA ARG A 152 -9.70 5.05 -24.01
C ARG A 152 -10.43 5.90 -22.96
N ASP A 153 -11.52 5.34 -22.44
CA ASP A 153 -12.13 5.79 -21.19
C ASP A 153 -12.17 4.60 -20.23
N ILE A 154 -11.39 4.67 -19.15
CA ILE A 154 -11.29 3.59 -18.16
C ILE A 154 -12.46 3.59 -17.17
N PHE A 155 -13.32 4.62 -17.20
CA PHE A 155 -14.46 4.75 -16.29
C PHE A 155 -15.77 4.54 -17.05
N THR A 156 -16.68 3.76 -16.48
CA THR A 156 -18.01 3.60 -17.07
C THR A 156 -18.76 4.93 -17.07
N SER A 157 -19.65 5.15 -18.02
CA SER A 157 -20.46 6.37 -18.06
C SER A 157 -21.29 6.54 -16.78
N ARG A 158 -21.73 5.42 -16.16
CA ARG A 158 -22.47 5.47 -14.89
C ARG A 158 -21.57 5.84 -13.72
N CYS A 159 -20.31 5.38 -13.68
CA CYS A 159 -19.34 5.82 -12.68
C CYS A 159 -19.17 7.34 -12.71
N ARG A 160 -18.98 7.92 -13.91
CA ARG A 160 -18.87 9.38 -14.07
C ARG A 160 -20.13 10.13 -13.62
N GLN A 161 -21.32 9.66 -13.98
CA GLN A 161 -22.58 10.24 -13.50
C GLN A 161 -22.70 10.20 -11.97
N LEU A 162 -22.28 9.11 -11.33
CA LEU A 162 -22.31 8.99 -9.88
C LEU A 162 -21.33 9.95 -9.19
N LEU A 163 -20.18 10.24 -9.81
CA LEU A 163 -19.28 11.29 -9.31
C LEU A 163 -19.94 12.66 -9.33
N ASP A 164 -20.64 12.99 -10.41
CA ASP A 164 -21.34 14.27 -10.55
C ASP A 164 -22.54 14.36 -9.57
N GLU A 165 -23.31 13.27 -9.41
CA GLU A 165 -24.36 13.17 -8.40
C GLU A 165 -23.81 13.38 -6.97
N TYR A 166 -22.63 12.83 -6.66
CA TYR A 166 -21.99 13.01 -5.35
C TYR A 166 -21.58 14.46 -5.12
N ASP A 167 -20.99 15.12 -6.13
CA ASP A 167 -20.55 16.52 -6.03
C ASP A 167 -21.74 17.48 -5.82
N GLU A 168 -22.91 17.17 -6.40
CA GLU A 168 -24.14 17.95 -6.20
C GLU A 168 -24.81 17.72 -4.84
N GLN A 169 -24.80 16.47 -4.35
CA GLN A 169 -25.58 16.05 -3.17
C GLN A 169 -24.77 16.01 -1.87
N GLY A 170 -23.44 15.93 -1.97
CA GLY A 170 -22.52 15.83 -0.83
C GLY A 170 -22.51 14.46 -0.13
N GLY A 171 -23.14 13.44 -0.71
CA GLY A 171 -23.20 12.09 -0.13
C GLY A 171 -24.05 11.13 -0.97
N PHE A 172 -23.98 9.84 -0.64
CA PHE A 172 -24.78 8.81 -1.30
C PHE A 172 -25.82 8.19 -0.37
N SER A 173 -26.96 7.82 -0.96
CA SER A 173 -27.83 6.77 -0.41
C SER A 173 -27.17 5.39 -0.52
N ALA A 174 -27.64 4.40 0.24
CA ALA A 174 -27.12 3.03 0.17
C ALA A 174 -27.15 2.44 -1.25
N ALA A 175 -28.23 2.68 -2.01
CA ALA A 175 -28.37 2.18 -3.39
C ALA A 175 -27.40 2.86 -4.37
N GLN A 176 -27.17 4.18 -4.23
CA GLN A 176 -26.16 4.88 -5.03
C GLN A 176 -24.76 4.38 -4.69
N ALA A 177 -24.46 4.14 -3.42
CA ALA A 177 -23.17 3.61 -2.98
C ALA A 177 -22.90 2.19 -3.52
N GLU A 178 -23.90 1.31 -3.50
CA GLU A 178 -23.78 -0.03 -4.09
C GLU A 178 -23.54 0.05 -5.61
N ALA A 179 -24.28 0.92 -6.32
CA ALA A 179 -24.04 1.17 -7.73
C ALA A 179 -22.64 1.74 -7.97
N PHE A 180 -22.19 2.69 -7.16
CA PHE A 180 -20.87 3.29 -7.24
C PHE A 180 -19.76 2.26 -7.07
N VAL A 181 -19.86 1.38 -6.07
CA VAL A 181 -18.88 0.30 -5.86
C VAL A 181 -18.84 -0.63 -7.08
N ARG A 182 -19.99 -1.05 -7.60
CA ARG A 182 -20.05 -1.93 -8.77
C ARG A 182 -19.44 -1.29 -10.02
N GLU A 183 -19.82 -0.05 -10.33
CA GLU A 183 -19.33 0.65 -11.53
C GLU A 183 -17.84 1.01 -11.43
N THR A 184 -17.37 1.35 -10.22
CA THR A 184 -15.95 1.61 -9.96
C THR A 184 -15.12 0.33 -10.10
N LEU A 185 -15.67 -0.83 -9.72
CA LEU A 185 -14.98 -2.11 -9.81
C LEU A 185 -14.64 -2.49 -11.26
N GLU A 186 -15.48 -2.12 -12.24
CA GLU A 186 -15.23 -2.38 -13.66
C GLU A 186 -13.96 -1.69 -14.18
N THR A 187 -13.55 -0.56 -13.60
CA THR A 187 -12.28 0.11 -13.94
C THR A 187 -11.05 -0.75 -13.65
N PHE A 188 -11.16 -1.68 -12.68
CA PHE A 188 -10.05 -2.48 -12.16
C PHE A 188 -10.08 -3.96 -12.58
N ARG A 189 -11.09 -4.36 -13.36
CA ARG A 189 -11.30 -5.74 -13.80
C ARG A 189 -10.23 -6.18 -14.81
N TRP A 190 -9.88 -7.47 -14.80
CA TRP A 190 -9.06 -8.03 -15.87
C TRP A 190 -9.81 -8.05 -17.20
N HIS A 191 -9.14 -7.63 -18.28
CA HIS A 191 -9.62 -7.85 -19.64
C HIS A 191 -8.57 -8.60 -20.45
N ARG A 192 -8.95 -9.76 -21.00
CA ARG A 192 -8.07 -10.57 -21.86
C ARG A 192 -7.82 -9.94 -23.24
N GLN A 193 -8.69 -9.03 -23.68
CA GLN A 193 -8.58 -8.39 -24.98
C GLN A 193 -7.73 -7.12 -24.86
N ALA A 194 -6.61 -7.08 -25.57
CA ALA A 194 -5.77 -5.90 -25.71
C ALA A 194 -6.43 -4.89 -26.66
N THR A 195 -6.07 -3.61 -26.52
CA THR A 195 -6.55 -2.51 -27.36
C THR A 195 -5.67 -2.26 -28.59
N VAL A 196 -4.60 -3.06 -28.75
CA VAL A 196 -3.58 -2.92 -29.79
C VAL A 196 -3.32 -4.24 -30.50
N ASP A 197 -2.66 -4.17 -31.65
CA ASP A 197 -2.14 -5.32 -32.38
C ASP A 197 -0.90 -5.92 -31.69
N GLU A 198 -0.55 -7.16 -32.04
CA GLU A 198 0.57 -7.88 -31.45
C GLU A 198 1.92 -7.14 -31.63
N GLU A 199 2.14 -6.49 -32.77
CA GLU A 199 3.41 -5.80 -33.07
C GLU A 199 3.57 -4.57 -32.18
N THR A 200 2.54 -3.73 -32.09
CA THR A 200 2.50 -2.59 -31.16
C THR A 200 2.71 -3.03 -29.72
N TYR A 201 2.05 -4.11 -29.27
CA TYR A 201 2.25 -4.66 -27.93
C TYR A 201 3.71 -5.08 -27.70
N ARG A 202 4.31 -5.81 -28.66
CA ARG A 202 5.70 -6.26 -28.57
C ARG A 202 6.67 -5.10 -28.51
N ASP A 203 6.46 -4.04 -29.28
CA ASP A 203 7.33 -2.86 -29.26
C ASP A 203 7.29 -2.14 -27.92
N LEU A 204 6.09 -1.91 -27.37
CA LEU A 204 5.91 -1.32 -26.02
C LEU A 204 6.49 -2.23 -24.94
N HIS A 205 6.36 -3.55 -25.08
CA HIS A 205 6.86 -4.52 -24.12
C HIS A 205 8.39 -4.60 -24.11
N ARG A 206 9.03 -4.48 -25.30
CA ARG A 206 10.49 -4.42 -25.43
C ARG A 206 11.08 -3.14 -24.83
N GLU A 207 10.38 -2.02 -24.96
CA GLU A 207 10.80 -0.78 -24.30
C GLU A 207 10.76 -0.94 -22.77
N HIS A 208 9.60 -1.32 -22.22
CA HIS A 208 9.47 -1.69 -20.83
C HIS A 208 8.15 -2.44 -20.60
N ARG A 209 8.18 -3.58 -19.89
CA ARG A 209 6.98 -4.39 -19.62
C ARG A 209 5.83 -3.62 -18.97
N LEU A 210 6.15 -2.67 -18.09
CA LEU A 210 5.16 -1.77 -17.47
C LEU A 210 4.45 -0.89 -18.51
N ILE A 211 5.14 -0.41 -19.55
CA ILE A 211 4.52 0.43 -20.57
C ILE A 211 3.45 -0.38 -21.31
N ALA A 212 3.76 -1.61 -21.71
CA ALA A 212 2.77 -2.49 -22.34
C ALA A 212 1.58 -2.82 -21.42
N ASP A 213 1.85 -3.08 -20.13
CA ASP A 213 0.81 -3.31 -19.11
C ASP A 213 -0.15 -2.13 -18.96
N VAL A 214 0.33 -0.89 -19.04
CA VAL A 214 -0.50 0.31 -18.90
C VAL A 214 -1.21 0.69 -20.20
N VAL A 215 -0.51 0.64 -21.32
CA VAL A 215 -0.98 1.21 -22.60
C VAL A 215 -1.88 0.25 -23.37
N CYS A 216 -1.62 -1.05 -23.32
CA CYS A 216 -2.22 -2.02 -24.24
C CYS A 216 -3.57 -2.58 -23.77
N PHE A 217 -4.09 -2.15 -22.62
CA PHE A 217 -5.29 -2.69 -22.00
C PHE A 217 -6.37 -1.61 -21.80
N PRO A 218 -7.66 -2.01 -21.79
CA PRO A 218 -8.77 -1.06 -21.78
C PRO A 218 -8.94 -0.31 -20.45
N GLY A 219 -8.43 -0.85 -19.34
CA GLY A 219 -8.56 -0.28 -18.00
C GLY A 219 -7.24 -0.26 -17.24
N CYS A 220 -7.31 -0.08 -15.92
CA CYS A 220 -6.16 -0.13 -15.01
C CYS A 220 -6.32 -1.29 -14.01
N HIS A 221 -6.22 -2.51 -14.53
CA HIS A 221 -6.41 -3.74 -13.74
C HIS A 221 -5.53 -3.80 -12.49
N ILE A 222 -5.99 -4.53 -11.48
CA ILE A 222 -5.25 -4.73 -10.22
C ILE A 222 -3.94 -5.46 -10.52
N ASN A 223 -2.80 -4.86 -10.22
CA ASN A 223 -1.50 -5.53 -10.35
C ASN A 223 -1.37 -6.66 -9.32
N HIS A 224 -1.73 -6.33 -8.09
CA HIS A 224 -1.76 -7.23 -6.95
C HIS A 224 -2.71 -6.69 -5.87
N LEU A 225 -3.19 -7.60 -5.04
CA LEU A 225 -3.94 -7.30 -3.83
C LEU A 225 -3.27 -8.05 -2.67
N THR A 226 -2.79 -7.30 -1.68
CA THR A 226 -1.89 -7.80 -0.64
C THR A 226 -2.63 -7.88 0.69
N PRO A 227 -2.76 -9.06 1.32
CA PRO A 227 -3.26 -9.18 2.68
C PRO A 227 -2.16 -8.89 3.72
N ARG A 228 -2.56 -8.62 4.97
CA ARG A 228 -1.64 -8.44 6.11
C ARG A 228 -1.44 -9.75 6.89
N THR A 229 -0.19 -10.13 7.13
CA THR A 229 0.21 -11.20 8.07
C THR A 229 0.94 -10.64 9.28
N LEU A 230 0.88 -11.36 10.41
CA LEU A 230 1.62 -11.10 11.63
C LEU A 230 3.03 -11.73 11.62
N ASP A 231 3.25 -12.80 10.83
CA ASP A 231 4.58 -13.42 10.65
C ASP A 231 4.80 -13.79 9.18
N ILE A 232 5.49 -12.90 8.46
CA ILE A 232 5.80 -13.08 7.05
C ILE A 232 6.79 -14.23 6.81
N ASP A 233 7.68 -14.51 7.75
CA ASP A 233 8.65 -15.60 7.61
C ASP A 233 7.90 -16.95 7.63
N ARG A 234 6.91 -17.09 8.52
CA ARG A 234 6.08 -18.28 8.60
C ARG A 234 5.22 -18.46 7.36
N VAL A 235 4.59 -17.38 6.86
CA VAL A 235 3.82 -17.44 5.60
C VAL A 235 4.71 -17.85 4.44
N GLN A 236 5.89 -17.21 4.27
CA GLN A 236 6.81 -17.53 3.18
C GLN A 236 7.26 -19.01 3.22
N ALA A 237 7.54 -19.54 4.41
CA ALA A 237 7.93 -20.94 4.58
C ALA A 237 6.80 -21.94 4.23
N MET A 238 5.54 -21.58 4.46
CA MET A 238 4.38 -22.43 4.19
C MET A 238 3.82 -22.30 2.77
N MET A 239 4.09 -21.19 2.06
CA MET A 239 3.61 -20.97 0.69
C MET A 239 3.86 -22.16 -0.26
N PRO A 240 5.05 -22.82 -0.28
CA PRO A 240 5.30 -23.97 -1.14
C PRO A 240 4.39 -25.17 -0.87
N GLU A 241 4.00 -25.40 0.39
CA GLU A 241 3.08 -26.48 0.79
C GLU A 241 1.66 -26.23 0.24
N CYS A 242 1.33 -24.98 -0.02
CA CYS A 242 0.06 -24.53 -0.61
C CYS A 242 0.15 -24.29 -2.13
N GLY A 243 1.21 -24.74 -2.80
CA GLY A 243 1.39 -24.59 -4.26
C GLY A 243 1.77 -23.16 -4.70
N ILE A 244 2.18 -22.29 -3.78
CA ILE A 244 2.66 -20.94 -4.06
C ILE A 244 4.19 -20.96 -4.00
N THR A 245 4.86 -20.50 -5.06
CA THR A 245 6.33 -20.36 -5.05
C THR A 245 6.70 -18.91 -4.73
N PRO A 246 7.04 -18.58 -3.47
CA PRO A 246 7.46 -17.23 -3.14
C PRO A 246 8.78 -16.89 -3.79
N LYS A 247 9.01 -15.60 -4.02
CA LYS A 247 10.37 -15.11 -4.17
C LYS A 247 11.13 -15.35 -2.87
N ILE A 248 12.42 -15.61 -3.03
CA ILE A 248 13.28 -15.89 -1.89
C ILE A 248 13.47 -14.60 -1.06
N LEU A 249 13.58 -13.45 -1.72
CA LEU A 249 13.81 -12.16 -1.06
C LEU A 249 12.56 -11.63 -0.32
N ILE A 250 12.74 -11.32 0.95
CA ILE A 250 11.83 -10.46 1.73
C ILE A 250 12.44 -9.06 1.74
N GLU A 251 11.69 -8.09 1.26
CA GLU A 251 12.09 -6.69 1.25
C GLU A 251 11.63 -5.99 2.53
N GLY A 252 12.33 -4.90 2.89
CA GLY A 252 12.14 -4.20 4.16
C GLY A 252 13.26 -4.50 5.18
N PRO A 253 13.05 -4.19 6.46
CA PRO A 253 14.01 -4.56 7.51
C PRO A 253 14.07 -6.09 7.69
N PRO A 254 15.11 -6.62 8.34
CA PRO A 254 15.16 -8.03 8.72
C PRO A 254 14.09 -8.33 9.79
N ARG A 255 13.97 -9.60 10.20
CA ARG A 255 13.12 -10.00 11.34
C ARG A 255 13.56 -9.26 12.61
N ARG A 256 12.57 -8.79 13.39
CA ARG A 256 12.74 -7.97 14.59
C ARG A 256 11.68 -8.30 15.63
N GLU A 257 12.00 -8.08 16.90
CA GLU A 257 11.04 -8.17 18.01
C GLU A 257 10.03 -7.01 17.97
N VAL A 258 10.47 -5.80 17.59
CA VAL A 258 9.60 -4.67 17.29
C VAL A 258 9.70 -4.34 15.79
N PRO A 259 8.79 -4.89 14.96
CA PRO A 259 8.77 -4.63 13.53
C PRO A 259 8.66 -3.13 13.25
N ILE A 260 9.42 -2.64 12.27
CA ILE A 260 9.40 -1.25 11.80
C ILE A 260 8.99 -1.18 10.34
N LEU A 261 8.31 -0.11 9.92
CA LEU A 261 7.79 0.06 8.57
C LEU A 261 6.95 -1.15 8.13
N LEU A 262 7.37 -1.86 7.08
CA LEU A 262 6.78 -3.13 6.68
C LEU A 262 7.84 -4.05 6.10
N ARG A 263 7.55 -5.34 6.10
CA ARG A 263 8.25 -6.38 5.36
C ARG A 263 7.31 -6.96 4.30
N GLN A 264 7.81 -7.28 3.13
CA GLN A 264 6.99 -7.78 2.03
C GLN A 264 7.73 -8.76 1.13
N THR A 265 6.98 -9.67 0.51
CA THR A 265 7.51 -10.54 -0.54
C THR A 265 6.41 -10.81 -1.56
N SER A 266 6.82 -11.22 -2.76
CA SER A 266 5.89 -11.46 -3.87
C SER A 266 6.09 -12.83 -4.50
N PHE A 267 5.10 -13.27 -5.27
CA PHE A 267 5.13 -14.50 -6.04
C PHE A 267 4.44 -14.30 -7.38
N LYS A 268 4.84 -15.09 -8.36
CA LYS A 268 4.14 -15.13 -9.64
C LYS A 268 2.82 -15.87 -9.43
N ALA A 269 1.70 -15.17 -9.59
CA ALA A 269 0.39 -15.78 -9.39
C ALA A 269 -0.11 -16.43 -10.69
N LEU A 270 -0.19 -15.66 -11.78
CA LEU A 270 -0.79 -16.16 -13.02
C LEU A 270 -0.17 -15.52 -14.27
N GLU A 271 0.09 -16.34 -15.29
CA GLU A 271 0.29 -15.85 -16.66
C GLU A 271 -1.03 -15.89 -17.40
N GLU A 272 -1.41 -14.76 -17.98
CA GLU A 272 -2.69 -14.60 -18.65
C GLU A 272 -2.54 -14.71 -20.16
N GLN A 273 -3.52 -15.34 -20.79
CA GLN A 273 -3.66 -15.30 -22.24
C GLN A 273 -4.20 -13.94 -22.68
N VAL A 274 -3.56 -13.35 -23.69
CA VAL A 274 -3.97 -12.08 -24.29
C VAL A 274 -4.41 -12.31 -25.73
N LEU A 275 -5.53 -11.68 -26.11
CA LEU A 275 -6.03 -11.63 -27.47
C LEU A 275 -5.81 -10.21 -28.02
N PHE A 276 -5.08 -10.10 -29.12
CA PHE A 276 -4.82 -8.83 -29.79
C PHE A 276 -5.92 -8.49 -30.79
N VAL A 277 -6.00 -7.21 -31.21
CA VAL A 277 -7.04 -6.75 -32.15
C VAL A 277 -6.89 -7.37 -33.55
N ASP A 278 -5.71 -7.87 -33.90
CA ASP A 278 -5.42 -8.62 -35.14
C ASP A 278 -5.68 -10.13 -34.99
N GLU A 279 -6.49 -10.53 -33.99
CA GLU A 279 -6.92 -11.90 -33.68
C GLU A 279 -5.80 -12.88 -33.31
N LYS A 280 -4.58 -12.38 -33.11
CA LYS A 280 -3.45 -13.18 -32.63
C LYS A 280 -3.52 -13.42 -31.13
N GLN A 281 -2.94 -14.53 -30.70
CA GLN A 281 -2.84 -14.91 -29.30
C GLN A 281 -1.42 -14.65 -28.79
N GLY A 282 -1.33 -14.12 -27.57
CA GLY A 282 -0.08 -13.96 -26.84
C GLY A 282 -0.24 -14.25 -25.36
N THR A 283 0.80 -13.95 -24.59
CA THR A 283 0.77 -14.03 -23.13
C THR A 283 1.21 -12.71 -22.52
N HIS A 284 0.66 -12.42 -21.35
CA HIS A 284 1.05 -11.28 -20.55
C HIS A 284 1.11 -11.67 -19.08
N THR A 285 2.20 -11.31 -18.42
CA THR A 285 2.34 -11.47 -16.97
C THR A 285 1.90 -10.18 -16.29
N ALA A 286 0.60 -10.06 -16.00
CA ALA A 286 0.05 -8.91 -15.28
C ALA A 286 -0.02 -9.15 -13.76
N ARG A 287 -0.29 -10.39 -13.32
CA ARG A 287 -0.79 -10.65 -11.97
C ARG A 287 0.27 -11.27 -11.07
N PHE A 288 0.60 -10.53 -10.01
CA PHE A 288 1.49 -10.99 -8.96
C PHE A 288 0.68 -11.15 -7.67
N GLY A 289 1.05 -12.16 -6.89
CA GLY A 289 0.64 -12.22 -5.50
C GLY A 289 1.68 -11.52 -4.64
N GLU A 290 1.24 -10.84 -3.61
CA GLU A 290 2.10 -10.17 -2.65
C GLU A 290 1.55 -10.39 -1.25
N ILE A 291 2.44 -10.42 -0.26
CA ILE A 291 2.11 -10.51 1.16
C ILE A 291 2.92 -9.49 1.94
N GLU A 292 2.33 -8.87 2.96
CA GLU A 292 3.02 -7.90 3.81
C GLU A 292 2.82 -8.13 5.31
N GLN A 293 3.82 -7.76 6.09
CA GLN A 293 3.77 -7.62 7.54
C GLN A 293 4.07 -6.17 7.90
N ARG A 294 3.12 -5.48 8.54
CA ARG A 294 3.23 -4.07 8.93
C ARG A 294 3.67 -3.94 10.39
N GLY A 295 4.69 -3.13 10.60
CA GLY A 295 5.24 -2.73 11.90
C GLY A 295 4.92 -1.28 12.25
N VAL A 296 5.75 -0.69 13.12
CA VAL A 296 5.57 0.70 13.58
C VAL A 296 6.03 1.74 12.56
N ALA A 297 5.29 2.84 12.47
CA ALA A 297 5.65 4.02 11.70
C ALA A 297 6.88 4.72 12.32
N LEU A 298 7.83 5.10 11.48
CA LEU A 298 9.06 5.76 11.91
C LEU A 298 8.92 7.29 11.88
N THR A 299 9.64 7.96 12.78
CA THR A 299 9.86 9.41 12.69
C THR A 299 10.84 9.72 11.54
N PRO A 300 11.01 10.98 11.12
CA PRO A 300 12.08 11.34 10.18
C PRO A 300 13.48 10.90 10.66
N LYS A 301 13.72 10.88 11.97
CA LYS A 301 14.98 10.40 12.56
C LYS A 301 15.12 8.88 12.42
N GLY A 302 14.08 8.13 12.78
CA GLY A 302 14.08 6.67 12.60
C GLY A 302 14.21 6.28 11.14
N ARG A 303 13.57 7.03 10.23
CA ARG A 303 13.62 6.76 8.80
C ARG A 303 15.02 6.98 8.22
N ARG A 304 15.72 8.06 8.59
CA ARG A 304 17.12 8.26 8.20
C ARG A 304 18.02 7.12 8.66
N LEU A 305 17.88 6.68 9.92
CA LEU A 305 18.65 5.53 10.42
C LEU A 305 18.33 4.26 9.63
N TYR A 306 17.05 4.00 9.33
CA TYR A 306 16.66 2.87 8.50
C TYR A 306 17.32 2.93 7.11
N ASP A 307 17.25 4.08 6.43
CA ASP A 307 17.81 4.25 5.08
C ASP A 307 19.34 4.12 5.08
N GLU A 308 20.03 4.67 6.10
CA GLU A 308 21.48 4.52 6.29
C GLU A 308 21.90 3.05 6.47
N LEU A 309 21.18 2.30 7.30
CA LEU A 309 21.45 0.88 7.55
C LEU A 309 21.12 0.01 6.34
N LEU A 310 20.02 0.29 5.64
CA LEU A 310 19.68 -0.41 4.40
C LEU A 310 20.74 -0.16 3.31
N HIS A 311 21.19 1.08 3.16
CA HIS A 311 22.27 1.40 2.22
C HIS A 311 23.58 0.69 2.59
N LYS A 312 23.92 0.63 3.89
CA LYS A 312 25.11 -0.07 4.39
C LYS A 312 25.06 -1.58 4.15
N ALA A 313 23.88 -2.19 4.25
CA ALA A 313 23.69 -3.62 3.98
C ALA A 313 23.83 -3.96 2.48
N GLY A 314 23.63 -2.97 1.59
CA GLY A 314 23.76 -3.14 0.15
C GLY A 314 22.77 -4.15 -0.43
N THR A 315 23.09 -4.70 -1.60
CA THR A 315 22.33 -5.80 -2.22
C THR A 315 23.13 -7.09 -2.14
N GLY A 316 22.49 -8.19 -1.74
CA GLY A 316 23.10 -9.51 -1.73
C GLY A 316 22.80 -10.32 -2.99
N LYS A 317 23.69 -11.25 -3.34
CA LYS A 317 23.52 -12.15 -4.50
C LYS A 317 22.64 -13.36 -4.19
N ASP A 318 22.58 -13.77 -2.93
CA ASP A 318 21.74 -14.84 -2.42
C ASP A 318 20.96 -14.36 -1.18
N ASN A 319 19.73 -14.84 -1.01
CA ASN A 319 18.87 -14.34 0.04
C ASN A 319 19.37 -14.69 1.44
N PHE A 320 19.93 -15.87 1.63
CA PHE A 320 20.31 -16.34 2.96
C PHE A 320 21.45 -15.49 3.54
N THR A 321 22.55 -15.31 2.78
CA THR A 321 23.65 -14.44 3.18
C THR A 321 23.22 -12.98 3.21
N HIS A 322 22.34 -12.53 2.32
CA HIS A 322 21.81 -11.17 2.38
C HIS A 322 21.03 -10.90 3.67
N GLN A 323 20.10 -11.78 4.06
CA GLN A 323 19.29 -11.61 5.27
C GLN A 323 20.13 -11.69 6.54
N LEU A 324 21.13 -12.58 6.59
CA LEU A 324 22.09 -12.62 7.70
C LEU A 324 22.86 -11.31 7.82
N HIS A 325 23.41 -10.81 6.72
CA HIS A 325 24.13 -9.54 6.72
C HIS A 325 23.22 -8.36 7.07
N LEU A 326 22.01 -8.34 6.53
CA LEU A 326 21.00 -7.34 6.83
C LEU A 326 20.67 -7.34 8.33
N GLN A 327 20.50 -8.52 8.94
CA GLN A 327 20.30 -8.67 10.38
C GLN A 327 21.48 -8.13 11.20
N GLU A 328 22.72 -8.47 10.82
CA GLU A 328 23.93 -7.96 11.47
C GLU A 328 24.01 -6.43 11.44
N VAL A 329 23.74 -5.82 10.28
CA VAL A 329 23.76 -4.37 10.10
C VAL A 329 22.65 -3.69 10.92
N PHE A 330 21.46 -4.27 10.95
CA PHE A 330 20.30 -3.74 11.68
C PHE A 330 20.33 -3.93 13.20
N ASN A 331 21.34 -4.62 13.75
CA ASN A 331 21.61 -4.61 15.19
C ASN A 331 21.87 -3.18 15.73
N ALA A 332 22.26 -2.25 14.86
CA ALA A 332 22.40 -0.83 15.19
C ALA A 332 21.05 -0.11 15.38
N PHE A 333 19.93 -0.70 14.93
CA PHE A 333 18.59 -0.14 15.12
C PHE A 333 17.96 -0.71 16.41
N PRO A 334 17.61 0.11 17.41
CA PRO A 334 17.09 -0.38 18.69
C PRO A 334 15.83 -1.25 18.56
N ASP A 335 15.83 -2.45 19.16
CA ASP A 335 14.74 -3.43 19.02
C ASP A 335 13.89 -3.57 20.29
N SER A 336 13.58 -2.42 20.91
CA SER A 336 12.64 -2.37 22.03
C SER A 336 11.79 -1.09 21.94
N GLU A 337 10.50 -1.21 22.26
CA GLU A 337 9.58 -0.07 22.22
C GLU A 337 10.05 1.09 23.11
N PHE A 338 10.66 0.76 24.25
CA PHE A 338 11.27 1.74 25.16
C PHE A 338 12.36 2.57 24.47
N LEU A 339 13.36 1.92 23.87
CA LEU A 339 14.47 2.63 23.23
C LEU A 339 14.00 3.38 21.98
N LEU A 340 13.06 2.82 21.22
CA LEU A 340 12.47 3.50 20.06
C LEU A 340 11.78 4.81 20.46
N ARG A 341 10.99 4.79 21.54
CA ARG A 341 10.34 5.98 22.09
C ARG A 341 11.35 6.97 22.65
N GLN A 342 12.25 6.50 23.53
CA GLN A 342 13.24 7.35 24.20
C GLN A 342 14.14 8.09 23.20
N GLN A 343 14.50 7.42 22.10
CA GLN A 343 15.36 8.00 21.06
C GLN A 343 14.57 8.75 19.98
N GLY A 344 13.23 8.78 20.06
CA GLY A 344 12.35 9.43 19.08
C GLY A 344 12.48 8.84 17.68
N LEU A 345 12.56 7.51 17.57
CA LEU A 345 12.75 6.79 16.30
C LEU A 345 11.42 6.32 15.68
N ALA A 346 10.40 6.09 16.50
CA ALA A 346 9.10 5.63 16.05
C ALA A 346 7.96 6.43 16.71
N TRP A 347 6.79 6.40 16.08
CA TRP A 347 5.59 7.08 16.56
C TRP A 347 4.77 6.17 17.48
N PHE A 348 4.26 6.73 18.57
CA PHE A 348 3.47 5.99 19.57
C PHE A 348 2.15 6.69 19.87
N ARG A 349 1.12 5.88 20.12
CA ARG A 349 -0.17 6.29 20.62
C ARG A 349 -0.19 6.11 22.13
N TYR A 350 -0.58 7.15 22.85
CA TYR A 350 -0.68 7.14 24.30
C TYR A 350 -2.15 7.02 24.72
N ARG A 351 -2.40 6.17 25.71
CA ARG A 351 -3.71 6.03 26.36
C ARG A 351 -3.55 5.92 27.87
N LEU A 352 -4.52 6.45 28.61
CA LEU A 352 -4.62 6.22 30.05
C LEU A 352 -5.16 4.81 30.30
N THR A 353 -4.59 4.13 31.30
CA THR A 353 -5.18 2.90 31.85
C THR A 353 -6.30 3.26 32.81
N PRO A 354 -7.14 2.30 33.24
CA PRO A 354 -8.10 2.55 34.32
C PRO A 354 -7.44 3.12 35.60
N SER A 355 -6.21 2.71 35.91
CA SER A 355 -5.43 3.26 37.02
C SER A 355 -4.99 4.70 36.74
N GLY A 356 -4.51 4.98 35.52
CA GLY A 356 -4.16 6.34 35.10
C GLY A 356 -5.35 7.30 35.13
N GLU A 357 -6.54 6.82 34.77
CA GLU A 357 -7.76 7.63 34.84
C GLU A 357 -8.11 8.05 36.26
N ALA A 358 -7.96 7.15 37.24
CA ALA A 358 -8.14 7.48 38.65
C ALA A 358 -7.12 8.53 39.15
N HIS A 359 -5.96 8.65 38.49
CA HIS A 359 -4.88 9.58 38.82
C HIS A 359 -4.74 10.72 37.80
N ARG A 360 -5.77 10.99 36.97
CA ARG A 360 -5.70 11.99 35.89
C ARG A 360 -5.28 13.39 36.38
N GLN A 361 -5.65 13.78 37.59
CA GLN A 361 -5.26 15.07 38.19
C GLN A 361 -3.75 15.19 38.49
N ALA A 362 -3.04 14.07 38.56
CA ALA A 362 -1.60 14.00 38.82
C ALA A 362 -0.76 13.92 37.53
N ILE A 363 -1.41 14.00 36.36
CA ILE A 363 -0.77 14.01 35.04
C ILE A 363 -0.89 15.43 34.49
N HIS A 364 0.25 16.02 34.11
CA HIS A 364 0.33 17.39 33.68
C HIS A 364 0.94 17.52 32.27
N PRO A 365 0.57 18.59 31.52
CA PRO A 365 1.18 18.86 30.23
C PRO A 365 2.70 19.02 30.36
N GLY A 366 3.45 18.36 29.48
CA GLY A 366 4.91 18.36 29.50
C GLY A 366 5.56 17.30 30.41
N ASP A 367 4.77 16.52 31.15
CA ASP A 367 5.31 15.38 31.91
C ASP A 367 6.02 14.38 31.00
N ASP A 368 7.14 13.84 31.50
CA ASP A 368 7.78 12.68 30.88
C ASP A 368 6.83 11.48 30.92
N GLN A 369 6.62 10.85 29.77
CA GLN A 369 5.71 9.72 29.67
C GLN A 369 6.30 8.46 30.33
N GLN A 370 7.63 8.35 30.45
CA GLN A 370 8.27 7.13 30.90
C GLN A 370 7.90 6.75 32.36
N PRO A 371 7.97 7.66 33.36
CA PRO A 371 7.52 7.34 34.72
C PRO A 371 6.04 6.96 34.81
N LEU A 372 5.19 7.55 33.96
CA LEU A 372 3.76 7.25 33.92
C LEU A 372 3.47 5.86 33.34
N ILE A 373 4.29 5.43 32.38
CA ILE A 373 4.25 4.08 31.82
C ILE A 373 4.73 3.06 32.86
N GLU A 374 5.81 3.33 33.58
CA GLU A 374 6.33 2.43 34.63
C GLU A 374 5.36 2.25 35.79
N ARG A 375 4.58 3.30 36.14
CA ARG A 375 3.49 3.22 37.12
C ARG A 375 2.25 2.48 36.61
N GLY A 376 2.21 2.16 35.31
CA GLY A 376 1.04 1.57 34.65
C GLY A 376 -0.14 2.54 34.52
N TRP A 377 0.10 3.86 34.56
CA TRP A 377 -0.94 4.89 34.38
C TRP A 377 -1.17 5.21 32.90
N VAL A 378 -0.09 5.18 32.12
CA VAL A 378 -0.12 5.41 30.67
C VAL A 378 0.36 4.13 29.98
N ILE A 379 -0.20 3.82 28.82
CA ILE A 379 0.34 2.82 27.89
C ILE A 379 0.72 3.55 26.61
N ALA A 380 1.92 3.28 26.11
CA ALA A 380 2.36 3.70 24.78
C ALA A 380 2.27 2.48 23.84
N GLN A 381 1.47 2.59 22.78
CA GLN A 381 1.32 1.56 21.74
C GLN A 381 1.97 2.06 20.45
N PRO A 382 2.75 1.23 19.74
CA PRO A 382 3.32 1.62 18.45
C PRO A 382 2.21 1.96 17.45
N ILE A 383 2.35 3.08 16.72
CA ILE A 383 1.41 3.42 15.64
C ILE A 383 1.78 2.61 14.40
N THR A 384 0.87 1.77 13.91
CA THR A 384 1.07 0.96 12.70
C THR A 384 1.42 1.83 11.49
N TYR A 385 2.38 1.38 10.68
CA TYR A 385 2.77 2.00 9.43
C TYR A 385 1.74 1.71 8.33
N GLU A 386 1.09 2.76 7.82
CA GLU A 386 0.01 2.71 6.82
C GLU A 386 0.48 2.96 5.38
N ASP A 387 1.75 3.34 5.21
CA ASP A 387 2.32 3.73 3.91
C ASP A 387 3.18 2.60 3.32
N PHE A 388 4.01 2.93 2.32
CA PHE A 388 4.80 1.97 1.55
C PHE A 388 6.30 2.24 1.65
N LEU A 389 7.13 1.25 1.35
CA LEU A 389 8.57 1.42 1.29
C LEU A 389 8.97 2.14 -0.02
N PRO A 390 9.69 3.28 0.02
CA PRO A 390 9.99 4.03 -1.20
C PRO A 390 11.01 3.37 -2.13
N VAL A 391 11.99 2.62 -1.59
CA VAL A 391 13.02 1.90 -2.40
C VAL A 391 12.58 0.48 -2.77
N SER A 392 11.73 -0.15 -1.95
CA SER A 392 11.29 -1.54 -2.15
C SER A 392 10.06 -1.67 -3.06
N ALA A 393 9.22 -0.63 -3.19
CA ALA A 393 8.25 -0.59 -4.30
C ALA A 393 9.00 -0.77 -5.63
N ALA A 394 10.12 -0.10 -5.82
CA ALA A 394 10.97 -0.31 -6.97
C ALA A 394 11.56 -1.73 -7.09
N GLY A 395 12.01 -2.36 -5.99
CA GLY A 395 12.53 -3.74 -5.97
C GLY A 395 11.48 -4.79 -6.35
N ILE A 396 10.27 -4.68 -5.81
CA ILE A 396 9.11 -5.50 -6.20
C ILE A 396 8.74 -5.23 -7.65
N PHE A 397 8.69 -3.97 -8.09
CA PHE A 397 8.36 -3.64 -9.47
C PHE A 397 9.42 -4.19 -10.43
N GLN A 398 10.71 -3.98 -10.18
CA GLN A 398 11.81 -4.54 -10.98
C GLN A 398 11.74 -6.06 -11.03
N SER A 399 11.57 -6.71 -9.88
CA SER A 399 11.58 -8.17 -9.80
C SER A 399 10.31 -8.83 -10.32
N ASN A 400 9.14 -8.17 -10.24
CA ASN A 400 7.92 -8.60 -10.92
C ASN A 400 8.09 -8.47 -12.44
N LEU A 401 8.78 -7.43 -12.90
CA LEU A 401 9.00 -7.15 -14.32
C LEU A 401 10.28 -7.81 -14.89
N GLY A 402 11.10 -8.49 -14.08
CA GLY A 402 12.25 -9.26 -14.58
C GLY A 402 13.34 -8.45 -15.28
N ASN A 403 13.44 -7.14 -15.02
CA ASN A 403 14.42 -6.25 -15.66
C ASN A 403 15.64 -6.01 -14.76
N GLU A 404 16.85 -6.18 -15.29
CA GLU A 404 18.07 -5.55 -14.80
C GLU A 404 18.29 -4.26 -15.60
N THR A 405 18.13 -3.07 -15.01
CA THR A 405 18.42 -1.82 -15.74
C THR A 405 18.85 -0.68 -14.83
N LEU A 406 19.67 0.20 -15.40
CA LEU A 406 20.47 1.26 -14.76
C LEU A 406 19.62 2.33 -14.07
N ALA A 407 19.97 2.63 -12.81
CA ALA A 407 19.41 3.74 -12.04
C ALA A 407 19.58 5.08 -12.78
N ARG A 408 18.52 5.90 -12.83
CA ARG A 408 18.54 7.26 -13.40
C ARG A 408 18.10 8.25 -12.32
N SER A 409 18.86 9.32 -12.08
CA SER A 409 18.47 10.33 -11.09
C SER A 409 17.65 11.45 -11.72
N HIS A 410 16.36 11.54 -11.38
CA HIS A 410 15.54 12.73 -11.60
C HIS A 410 14.91 13.15 -10.25
N GLY A 411 15.09 14.42 -9.87
CA GLY A 411 14.74 14.98 -8.55
C GLY A 411 13.43 15.78 -8.53
N ASN A 412 13.28 16.66 -7.52
CA ASN A 412 12.07 17.41 -7.09
C ASN A 412 11.08 17.90 -8.16
N ALA A 413 11.52 18.24 -9.38
CA ALA A 413 10.64 18.63 -10.49
C ALA A 413 9.57 17.56 -10.82
N SER A 414 9.84 16.29 -10.50
CA SER A 414 8.89 15.19 -10.70
C SER A 414 7.67 15.25 -9.75
N ARG A 415 7.79 15.87 -8.56
CA ARG A 415 6.70 15.95 -7.57
C ARG A 415 5.67 17.00 -7.96
N ASP A 416 6.11 18.20 -8.33
CA ASP A 416 5.20 19.29 -8.74
C ASP A 416 4.37 18.88 -9.95
N ALA A 417 5.00 18.21 -10.93
CA ALA A 417 4.30 17.65 -12.09
C ALA A 417 3.25 16.59 -11.70
N PHE A 418 3.56 15.74 -10.71
CA PHE A 418 2.63 14.75 -10.19
C PHE A 418 1.44 15.39 -9.48
N GLU A 419 1.69 16.36 -8.59
CA GLU A 419 0.63 17.07 -7.85
C GLU A 419 -0.26 17.89 -8.80
N GLN A 420 0.32 18.45 -9.87
CA GLN A 420 -0.44 19.09 -10.94
C GLN A 420 -1.34 18.09 -11.68
N ALA A 421 -0.81 16.91 -12.05
CA ALA A 421 -1.59 15.86 -12.70
C ALA A 421 -2.70 15.31 -11.79
N LEU A 422 -2.40 15.17 -10.50
CA LEU A 422 -3.33 14.72 -9.47
C LEU A 422 -4.44 15.75 -9.21
N GLY A 423 -4.13 17.04 -9.34
CA GLY A 423 -5.03 18.16 -9.06
C GLY A 423 -5.03 18.64 -7.60
N CYS A 424 -4.14 18.10 -6.75
CA CYS A 424 -3.89 18.59 -5.40
C CYS A 424 -2.52 18.14 -4.90
N ALA A 425 -2.04 18.77 -3.82
CA ALA A 425 -0.82 18.34 -3.15
C ALA A 425 -1.04 16.99 -2.44
N VAL A 426 -0.01 16.15 -2.41
CA VAL A 426 -0.03 14.94 -1.58
C VAL A 426 0.21 15.31 -0.12
N ARG A 427 -0.43 14.59 0.80
CA ARG A 427 -0.21 14.79 2.24
C ARG A 427 1.12 14.19 2.66
N ASP A 428 1.80 14.87 3.59
CA ASP A 428 3.01 14.33 4.23
C ASP A 428 2.63 13.30 5.30
N GLU A 429 3.10 12.06 5.14
CA GLU A 429 2.82 10.99 6.08
C GLU A 429 3.39 11.26 7.48
N PHE A 430 4.56 11.90 7.58
CA PHE A 430 5.18 12.17 8.88
C PHE A 430 4.33 13.11 9.72
N SER A 431 3.79 14.17 9.10
CA SER A 431 2.85 15.08 9.74
C SER A 431 1.60 14.34 10.25
N LEU A 432 1.04 13.40 9.45
CA LEU A 432 -0.13 12.62 9.88
C LEU A 432 0.16 11.74 11.11
N TYR A 433 1.32 11.08 11.15
CA TYR A 433 1.71 10.27 12.31
C TYR A 433 2.01 11.13 13.54
N GLN A 434 2.65 12.29 13.35
CA GLN A 434 2.89 13.25 14.42
C GLN A 434 1.55 13.75 15.01
N GLU A 435 0.60 14.15 14.17
CA GLU A 435 -0.72 14.60 14.60
C GLU A 435 -1.46 13.50 15.38
N ALA A 436 -1.34 12.24 14.97
CA ALA A 436 -1.93 11.10 15.67
C ALA A 436 -1.30 10.90 17.06
N GLU A 437 0.03 10.94 17.17
CA GLU A 437 0.73 10.87 18.45
C GLU A 437 0.33 12.05 19.36
N GLU A 438 0.37 13.28 18.86
CA GLU A 438 0.03 14.49 19.64
C GLU A 438 -1.43 14.50 20.08
N ARG A 439 -2.36 14.05 19.22
CA ARG A 439 -3.78 13.89 19.58
C ARG A 439 -3.92 12.91 20.73
N SER A 440 -3.20 11.78 20.70
CA SER A 440 -3.23 10.78 21.76
C SER A 440 -2.64 11.30 23.09
N LYS A 441 -1.55 12.08 23.02
CA LYS A 441 -0.95 12.76 24.17
C LYS A 441 -1.89 13.80 24.79
N ARG A 442 -2.57 14.63 23.98
CA ARG A 442 -3.59 15.59 24.44
C ARG A 442 -4.74 14.90 25.18
N ARG A 443 -5.23 13.76 24.66
CA ARG A 443 -6.28 12.97 25.35
C ARG A 443 -5.82 12.47 26.74
N CYS A 444 -4.52 12.27 26.92
CA CYS A 444 -3.93 11.87 28.20
C CYS A 444 -3.53 13.04 29.10
N GLY A 445 -3.69 14.31 28.66
CA GLY A 445 -3.25 15.49 29.40
C GLY A 445 -1.74 15.74 29.36
N LEU A 446 -1.02 15.13 28.42
CA LEU A 446 0.45 15.23 28.29
C LEU A 446 0.92 16.40 27.42
N LEU A 447 -0.01 17.02 26.66
CA LEU A 447 0.23 18.15 25.76
C LEU A 447 -0.86 19.20 25.91
#